data_AF-A0A6J1TI71-F1
#
_entry.id   AF-A0A6J1TI71-F1
#
_cell.length_a   1.000
_cell.length_b   1.000
_cell.length_c   1.000
_cell.angle_alpha   90.00
_cell.angle_beta   90.00
_cell.angle_gamma   90.00
#
_symmetry.space_group_name_H-M   'P 1'
#
loop_
_entity.id
_entity.type
_entity.pdbx_description
1 polymer ?
#
loop_
_entity_poly.entity_id
_entity_poly.type
_entity_poly.pdbx_seq_one_letter_code
_entity_poly.pdbx_strand_id
1 'polypeptide(L)'
;MSVQHIKKLLGHNSIKVVAPTGDAARIINGSTLHSFMGLGKYGFNVEKLNGLDLLAFRQKHIGLQFLFVDEYSMVGLRMLACLERRCKDCDALFGGLNVFFVGNCNQLLPCMDQPLYAHIDKLTQCNSLLERGKMIMGEITKVFVLNICHRFANAEYINFLTRVSKGQCTMNDVKALSKRCVNVIGATESNQFKNSLYITSINESCNKINKIKLLELRKPLACLKAINNSNTAFLSSDDLADGLHNDLVISKGAKIMLRKNINISTGLVNGAIGIIRHILYDHGQRPPTLPICILIEFESVNLEDLHIKYVPLVPIQSTWYKNGI
;
A
#
# COMPACT_ATOMS: atom_id res chain seq x y z
N MET A 1 -12.27 -0.85 22.17
CA MET A 1 -12.17 -2.31 21.93
C MET A 1 -11.32 -2.53 20.68
N SER A 2 -10.19 -3.24 20.73
CA SER A 2 -9.30 -3.40 19.57
C SER A 2 -9.75 -4.53 18.64
N VAL A 3 -9.32 -4.52 17.37
CA VAL A 3 -9.55 -5.62 16.41
C VAL A 3 -9.09 -6.97 16.97
N GLN A 4 -7.98 -6.98 17.72
CA GLN A 4 -7.48 -8.18 18.41
C GLN A 4 -8.44 -8.67 19.50
N HIS A 5 -9.10 -7.76 20.21
CA HIS A 5 -10.08 -8.11 21.23
C HIS A 5 -11.32 -8.74 20.62
N ILE A 6 -11.83 -8.20 19.51
CA ILE A 6 -12.97 -8.79 18.79
C ILE A 6 -12.59 -10.17 18.23
N LYS A 7 -11.38 -10.34 17.67
CA LYS A 7 -10.89 -11.65 17.22
C LYS A 7 -10.81 -12.68 18.35
N LYS A 8 -10.44 -12.26 19.56
CA LYS A 8 -10.43 -13.13 20.74
C LYS A 8 -11.84 -13.55 21.16
N LEU A 9 -12.83 -12.67 21.06
CA LEU A 9 -14.21 -12.94 21.46
C LEU A 9 -15.00 -13.77 20.44
N LEU A 10 -14.87 -13.44 19.15
CA LEU A 10 -15.72 -13.99 18.08
C LEU A 10 -14.98 -14.98 17.16
N GLY A 11 -13.73 -15.29 17.49
CA GLY A 11 -12.85 -16.13 16.68
C GLY A 11 -12.08 -15.34 15.62
N HIS A 12 -10.93 -15.89 15.21
CA HIS A 12 -9.99 -15.21 14.31
C HIS A 12 -10.56 -14.90 12.92
N ASN A 13 -11.53 -15.68 12.46
CA ASN A 13 -12.15 -15.55 11.13
C ASN A 13 -13.33 -14.56 11.10
N SER A 14 -13.78 -14.06 12.26
CA SER A 14 -14.93 -13.16 12.34
C SER A 14 -14.66 -11.78 11.75
N ILE A 15 -13.39 -11.40 11.57
CA ILE A 15 -12.98 -10.10 11.07
C ILE A 15 -12.06 -10.25 9.87
N LYS A 16 -12.39 -9.51 8.81
CA LYS A 16 -11.47 -9.22 7.70
C LYS A 16 -11.17 -7.72 7.66
N VAL A 17 -9.90 -7.39 7.41
CA VAL A 17 -9.46 -6.02 7.17
C VAL A 17 -8.93 -5.96 5.75
N VAL A 18 -9.39 -4.98 4.99
CA VAL A 18 -9.02 -4.76 3.58
C VAL A 18 -8.68 -3.29 3.35
N ALA A 19 -7.86 -3.03 2.33
CA ALA A 19 -7.54 -1.66 1.90
C ALA A 19 -7.45 -1.60 0.35
N PRO A 20 -7.60 -0.41 -0.27
CA PRO A 20 -7.55 -0.27 -1.72
C PRO A 20 -6.15 -0.47 -2.31
N THR A 21 -5.09 -0.16 -1.55
CA THR A 21 -3.69 -0.32 -1.99
C THR A 21 -2.99 -1.48 -1.29
N GLY A 22 -2.02 -2.08 -1.99
CA GLY A 22 -1.18 -3.15 -1.43
C GLY A 22 -0.39 -2.70 -0.20
N ASP A 23 0.14 -1.47 -0.23
CA ASP A 23 0.93 -0.93 0.88
C ASP A 23 0.08 -0.73 2.14
N ALA A 24 -1.12 -0.14 2.02
CA ALA A 24 -2.04 0.01 3.16
C ALA A 24 -2.50 -1.35 3.69
N ALA A 25 -2.87 -2.27 2.79
CA ALA A 25 -3.30 -3.62 3.19
C ALA A 25 -2.19 -4.36 3.94
N ARG A 26 -0.93 -4.18 3.54
CA ARG A 26 0.23 -4.83 4.17
C ARG A 26 0.54 -4.26 5.56
N ILE A 27 0.35 -2.96 5.76
CA ILE A 27 0.53 -2.30 7.07
C ILE A 27 -0.45 -2.86 8.11
N ILE A 28 -1.70 -3.10 7.69
CA ILE A 28 -2.76 -3.59 8.60
C ILE A 28 -2.85 -5.13 8.64
N ASN A 29 -1.88 -5.85 8.05
CA ASN A 29 -1.89 -7.31 7.86
C ASN A 29 -3.23 -7.82 7.27
N GLY A 30 -3.81 -7.03 6.38
CA GLY A 30 -5.02 -7.31 5.63
C GLY A 30 -4.72 -7.84 4.23
N SER A 31 -5.71 -7.73 3.36
CA SER A 31 -5.56 -7.97 1.92
C SER A 31 -6.07 -6.78 1.13
N THR A 32 -5.68 -6.65 -0.14
CA THR A 32 -6.29 -5.61 -0.96
C THR A 32 -7.78 -5.90 -1.18
N LEU A 33 -8.57 -4.85 -1.41
CA LEU A 33 -9.98 -4.95 -1.75
C LEU A 33 -10.19 -5.81 -3.00
N HIS A 34 -9.33 -5.64 -4.01
CA HIS A 34 -9.31 -6.43 -5.24
C HIS A 34 -9.06 -7.92 -4.95
N SER A 35 -8.02 -8.26 -4.16
CA SER A 35 -7.72 -9.64 -3.78
C SER A 35 -8.83 -10.28 -2.94
N PHE A 36 -9.47 -9.50 -2.06
CA PHE A 36 -10.64 -9.96 -1.31
C PHE A 36 -11.77 -10.34 -2.26
N MET A 37 -12.08 -9.49 -3.24
CA MET A 37 -13.13 -9.75 -4.23
C MET A 37 -12.71 -10.64 -5.39
N GLY A 38 -11.49 -11.16 -5.42
CA GLY A 38 -10.97 -11.91 -6.58
C GLY A 38 -11.06 -11.14 -7.90
N LEU A 39 -10.98 -9.80 -7.86
CA LEU A 39 -10.94 -8.94 -9.04
C LEU A 39 -9.50 -8.82 -9.55
N GLY A 40 -9.34 -8.73 -10.87
CA GLY A 40 -8.10 -8.22 -11.46
C GLY A 40 -7.84 -6.77 -11.03
N LYS A 41 -6.58 -6.34 -11.10
CA LYS A 41 -6.09 -5.04 -10.54
C LYS A 41 -6.86 -3.79 -11.00
N TYR A 42 -7.48 -3.83 -12.19
CA TYR A 42 -8.24 -2.71 -12.78
C TYR A 42 -9.71 -3.10 -13.08
N GLY A 43 -10.17 -4.24 -12.54
CA GLY A 43 -11.48 -4.78 -12.83
C GLY A 43 -12.57 -4.13 -11.98
N PHE A 44 -13.63 -3.66 -12.64
CA PHE A 44 -14.93 -3.42 -12.02
C PHE A 44 -15.94 -4.54 -12.32
N ASN A 45 -15.48 -5.61 -12.98
CA ASN A 45 -16.33 -6.73 -13.33
C ASN A 45 -16.26 -7.82 -12.25
N VAL A 46 -17.21 -7.78 -11.31
CA VAL A 46 -17.42 -8.86 -10.36
C VAL A 46 -18.27 -9.94 -11.04
N GLU A 47 -17.61 -10.90 -11.67
CA GLU A 47 -18.29 -12.09 -12.15
C GLU A 47 -18.90 -12.86 -10.98
N LYS A 48 -20.08 -13.45 -11.22
CA LYS A 48 -20.73 -14.31 -10.25
C LYS A 48 -19.89 -15.56 -10.08
N LEU A 49 -19.37 -15.77 -8.87
CA LEU A 49 -18.66 -17.00 -8.55
C LEU A 49 -19.61 -18.20 -8.70
N ASN A 50 -19.11 -19.30 -9.26
CA ASN A 50 -19.84 -20.54 -9.43
C ASN A 50 -18.96 -21.75 -9.06
N GLY A 51 -19.59 -22.91 -8.87
CA GLY A 51 -18.90 -24.17 -8.63
C GLY A 51 -17.83 -24.10 -7.53
N LEU A 52 -16.61 -24.51 -7.88
CA LEU A 52 -15.46 -24.58 -6.97
C LEU A 52 -15.00 -23.21 -6.47
N ASP A 53 -15.06 -22.17 -7.29
CA ASP A 53 -14.61 -20.82 -6.90
C ASP A 53 -15.53 -20.22 -5.83
N LEU A 54 -16.83 -20.45 -5.94
CA LEU A 54 -17.80 -20.03 -4.91
C LEU A 54 -17.57 -20.80 -3.60
N LEU A 55 -17.36 -22.11 -3.68
CA LEU A 55 -17.07 -22.94 -2.51
C LEU A 55 -15.78 -22.51 -1.81
N ALA A 56 -14.71 -22.29 -2.58
CA ALA A 56 -13.43 -21.81 -2.07
C ALA A 56 -13.58 -20.43 -1.42
N PHE A 57 -14.33 -19.51 -2.03
CA PHE A 57 -14.59 -18.19 -1.47
C PHE A 57 -15.36 -18.26 -0.14
N ARG A 58 -16.42 -19.07 -0.08
CA ARG A 58 -17.22 -19.28 1.14
C ARG A 58 -16.40 -19.94 2.24
N GLN A 59 -15.62 -20.96 1.91
CA GLN A 59 -14.75 -21.65 2.87
C GLN A 59 -13.67 -20.71 3.42
N LYS A 60 -13.07 -19.88 2.56
CA LYS A 60 -12.05 -18.89 2.95
C LYS A 60 -12.60 -17.81 3.90
N HIS A 61 -13.90 -17.49 3.81
CA HIS A 61 -14.54 -16.44 4.59
C HIS A 61 -15.61 -16.99 5.55
N ILE A 62 -15.53 -18.28 5.90
CA ILE A 62 -16.47 -18.91 6.81
C ILE A 62 -16.40 -18.24 8.20
N GLY A 63 -17.57 -17.87 8.73
CA GLY A 63 -17.69 -17.18 10.02
C GLY A 63 -17.35 -15.70 9.99
N LEU A 64 -17.09 -15.10 8.82
CA LEU A 64 -16.88 -13.66 8.69
C LEU A 64 -18.16 -12.89 9.07
N GLN A 65 -18.03 -11.92 9.99
CA GLN A 65 -19.13 -11.08 10.47
C GLN A 65 -18.84 -9.59 10.32
N PHE A 66 -17.55 -9.20 10.32
CA PHE A 66 -17.09 -7.82 10.30
C PHE A 66 -16.08 -7.61 9.18
N LEU A 67 -16.32 -6.60 8.34
CA LEU A 67 -15.41 -6.19 7.29
C LEU A 67 -14.96 -4.75 7.51
N PHE A 68 -13.67 -4.53 7.72
CA PHE A 68 -13.08 -3.20 7.82
C PHE A 68 -12.41 -2.83 6.50
N VAL A 69 -12.80 -1.69 5.94
CA VAL A 69 -12.24 -1.10 4.73
C VAL A 69 -11.45 0.13 5.14
N ASP A 70 -10.13 -0.04 5.25
CA ASP A 70 -9.19 1.05 5.58
C ASP A 70 -8.84 1.85 4.33
N GLU A 71 -8.40 3.10 4.52
CA GLU A 71 -8.15 4.10 3.47
C GLU A 71 -9.31 4.24 2.46
N TYR A 72 -10.55 4.27 2.97
CA TYR A 72 -11.75 4.27 2.10
C TYR A 72 -11.85 5.48 1.15
N SER A 73 -11.09 6.55 1.37
CA SER A 73 -11.08 7.71 0.45
C SER A 73 -10.64 7.32 -0.95
N MET A 74 -9.84 6.26 -1.09
CA MET A 74 -9.40 5.71 -2.38
C MET A 74 -10.37 4.65 -2.93
N VAL A 75 -11.48 4.36 -2.26
CA VAL A 75 -12.56 3.49 -2.74
C VAL A 75 -13.60 4.35 -3.44
N GLY A 76 -13.79 4.12 -4.74
CA GLY A 76 -14.81 4.82 -5.50
C GLY A 76 -16.16 4.12 -5.51
N LEU A 77 -17.16 4.80 -6.09
CA LEU A 77 -18.54 4.34 -6.13
C LEU A 77 -18.70 2.98 -6.84
N ARG A 78 -18.02 2.75 -7.96
CA ARG A 78 -18.11 1.47 -8.67
C ARG A 78 -17.48 0.36 -7.85
N MET A 79 -16.34 0.65 -7.21
CA MET A 79 -15.65 -0.31 -6.36
C MET A 79 -16.50 -0.70 -5.14
N LEU A 80 -17.23 0.25 -4.54
CA LEU A 80 -18.19 -0.01 -3.47
C LEU A 80 -19.34 -0.92 -3.93
N ALA A 81 -19.89 -0.67 -5.12
CA ALA A 81 -20.93 -1.53 -5.71
C ALA A 81 -20.41 -2.95 -6.01
N CYS A 82 -19.15 -3.07 -6.44
CA CYS A 82 -18.48 -4.36 -6.62
C CYS A 82 -18.37 -5.12 -5.29
N LEU A 83 -17.98 -4.43 -4.22
CA LEU A 83 -17.88 -5.01 -2.89
C LEU A 83 -19.23 -5.53 -2.40
N GLU A 84 -20.28 -4.72 -2.53
CA GLU A 84 -21.62 -5.12 -2.15
C GLU A 84 -22.09 -6.34 -2.95
N ARG A 85 -21.94 -6.33 -4.28
CA ARG A 85 -22.27 -7.48 -5.13
C ARG A 85 -21.53 -8.75 -4.74
N ARG A 86 -20.24 -8.68 -4.41
CA ARG A 86 -19.46 -9.86 -4.03
C ARG A 86 -19.91 -10.42 -2.67
N CYS A 87 -20.29 -9.56 -1.74
CA CYS A 87 -20.75 -9.98 -0.41
C CYS A 87 -22.23 -10.40 -0.39
N LYS A 88 -23.03 -10.03 -1.41
CA LYS A 88 -24.47 -10.26 -1.45
C LYS A 88 -24.84 -11.73 -1.65
N ASP A 89 -24.83 -12.51 -0.57
CA ASP A 89 -25.35 -13.88 -0.51
C ASP A 89 -26.82 -13.95 -0.05
N CYS A 90 -27.38 -12.82 0.41
CA CYS A 90 -28.79 -12.65 0.76
C CYS A 90 -29.26 -11.22 0.42
N ASP A 91 -30.53 -10.91 0.66
CA ASP A 91 -31.10 -9.59 0.31
C ASP A 91 -30.59 -8.43 1.19
N ALA A 92 -29.97 -8.74 2.33
CA ALA A 92 -29.37 -7.73 3.20
C ALA A 92 -28.15 -7.07 2.53
N LEU A 93 -27.91 -5.80 2.87
CA LEU A 93 -26.75 -5.05 2.40
C LEU A 93 -25.46 -5.78 2.82
N PHE A 94 -24.52 -5.94 1.87
CA PHE A 94 -23.29 -6.72 2.04
C PHE A 94 -23.52 -8.16 2.55
N GLY A 95 -24.68 -8.77 2.25
CA GLY A 95 -25.00 -10.12 2.72
C GLY A 95 -25.15 -10.22 4.25
N GLY A 96 -25.45 -9.11 4.92
CA GLY A 96 -25.58 -9.05 6.39
C GLY A 96 -24.25 -8.84 7.13
N LEU A 97 -23.15 -8.61 6.43
CA LEU A 97 -21.87 -8.26 7.05
C LEU A 97 -21.92 -6.86 7.68
N ASN A 98 -21.30 -6.71 8.85
CA ASN A 98 -21.07 -5.41 9.46
C ASN A 98 -19.85 -4.75 8.80
N VAL A 99 -20.07 -3.81 7.89
CA VAL A 99 -19.00 -3.14 7.14
C VAL A 99 -18.66 -1.79 7.75
N PHE A 100 -17.36 -1.59 8.04
CA PHE A 100 -16.81 -0.36 8.60
C PHE A 100 -15.86 0.28 7.60
N PHE A 101 -16.10 1.54 7.24
CA PHE A 101 -15.20 2.33 6.42
C PHE A 101 -14.35 3.23 7.31
N VAL A 102 -13.02 3.13 7.19
CA VAL A 102 -12.05 3.87 8.01
C VAL A 102 -11.08 4.58 7.07
N GLY A 103 -10.84 5.87 7.30
CA GLY A 103 -10.04 6.69 6.39
C GLY A 103 -10.40 8.17 6.47
N ASN A 104 -9.78 8.97 5.59
CA ASN A 104 -9.95 10.41 5.56
C ASN A 104 -10.22 10.91 4.13
N CYS A 105 -11.44 11.40 3.88
CA CYS A 105 -11.85 11.92 2.57
C CYS A 105 -11.03 13.12 2.06
N ASN A 106 -10.28 13.80 2.94
CA ASN A 106 -9.41 14.90 2.56
C ASN A 106 -8.04 14.43 2.02
N GLN A 107 -7.81 13.11 1.95
CA GLN A 107 -6.60 12.53 1.39
C GLN A 107 -6.79 12.21 -0.10
N LEU A 108 -6.16 11.13 -0.58
CA LEU A 108 -6.17 10.77 -1.99
C LEU A 108 -7.55 10.26 -2.43
N LEU A 109 -7.95 10.73 -3.61
CA LEU A 109 -9.15 10.31 -4.33
C LEU A 109 -8.95 8.90 -4.93
N PRO A 110 -10.04 8.18 -5.25
CA PRO A 110 -9.93 6.91 -5.95
C PRO A 110 -9.30 7.09 -7.34
N CYS A 111 -8.43 6.15 -7.70
CA CYS A 111 -7.82 6.13 -9.03
C CYS A 111 -8.81 5.60 -10.06
N MET A 112 -9.03 6.34 -11.14
CA MET A 112 -9.93 5.96 -12.24
C MET A 112 -11.36 5.61 -11.78
N ASP A 113 -11.81 6.13 -10.63
CA ASP A 113 -13.17 6.01 -10.13
C ASP A 113 -13.68 7.32 -9.52
N GLN A 114 -14.99 7.40 -9.27
CA GLN A 114 -15.58 8.59 -8.65
C GLN A 114 -15.59 8.46 -7.12
N PRO A 115 -15.20 9.52 -6.38
CA PRO A 115 -15.28 9.55 -4.92
C PRO A 115 -16.69 9.23 -4.41
N LEU A 116 -16.79 8.67 -3.20
CA LEU A 116 -18.08 8.30 -2.59
C LEU A 116 -19.05 9.48 -2.42
N TYR A 117 -18.51 10.68 -2.24
CA TYR A 117 -19.27 11.92 -2.12
C TYR A 117 -19.50 12.65 -3.45
N ALA A 118 -19.11 12.07 -4.59
CA ALA A 118 -19.31 12.69 -5.90
C ALA A 118 -20.80 12.92 -6.21
N HIS A 119 -21.09 14.02 -6.91
CA HIS A 119 -22.38 14.24 -7.55
C HIS A 119 -22.42 13.44 -8.85
N ILE A 120 -23.48 12.65 -9.04
CA ILE A 120 -23.71 11.91 -10.29
C ILE A 120 -24.69 12.73 -11.11
N ASP A 121 -24.22 13.28 -12.23
CA ASP A 121 -25.07 14.01 -13.17
C ASP A 121 -25.88 13.03 -14.03
N LYS A 122 -26.94 13.52 -14.70
CA LYS A 122 -27.81 12.70 -15.57
C LYS A 122 -27.05 11.92 -16.65
N LEU A 123 -25.90 12.43 -17.13
CA LEU A 123 -25.07 11.76 -18.14
C LEU A 123 -24.27 10.56 -17.57
N THR A 124 -24.03 10.53 -16.25
CA THR A 124 -23.32 9.42 -15.57
C THR A 124 -24.26 8.31 -15.06
N GLN A 125 -25.58 8.51 -15.14
CA GLN A 125 -26.61 7.53 -14.76
C GLN A 125 -26.63 6.28 -15.65
N CYS A 126 -26.03 6.30 -16.85
CA CYS A 126 -25.96 5.10 -17.70
C CYS A 126 -25.05 3.99 -17.12
N ASN A 127 -24.34 4.23 -16.00
CA ASN A 127 -23.50 3.23 -15.35
C ASN A 127 -24.14 2.69 -14.07
N SER A 128 -24.73 1.49 -14.17
CA SER A 128 -25.40 0.81 -13.04
C SER A 128 -24.54 0.63 -11.78
N LEU A 129 -23.21 0.54 -11.91
CA LEU A 129 -22.32 0.44 -10.75
C LEU A 129 -22.17 1.78 -10.02
N LEU A 130 -22.12 2.91 -10.75
CA LEU A 130 -22.08 4.23 -10.12
C LEU A 130 -23.37 4.50 -9.34
N GLU A 131 -24.52 4.21 -9.96
CA GLU A 131 -25.82 4.35 -9.31
C GLU A 131 -25.94 3.48 -8.07
N ARG A 132 -25.60 2.18 -8.17
CA ARG A 132 -25.62 1.27 -7.02
C ARG A 132 -24.69 1.74 -5.92
N GLY A 133 -23.48 2.17 -6.24
CA GLY A 133 -22.54 2.74 -5.28
C GLY A 133 -23.13 3.93 -4.53
N LYS A 134 -23.84 4.82 -5.24
CA LYS A 134 -24.48 5.99 -4.64
C LYS A 134 -25.64 5.61 -3.72
N MET A 135 -26.46 4.63 -4.12
CA MET A 135 -27.51 4.09 -3.26
C MET A 135 -26.93 3.53 -1.97
N ILE A 136 -25.86 2.72 -2.05
CA ILE A 136 -25.19 2.15 -0.87
C ILE A 136 -24.67 3.26 0.06
N MET A 137 -24.09 4.33 -0.50
CA MET A 137 -23.66 5.47 0.31
C MET A 137 -24.81 6.17 1.05
N GLY A 138 -26.01 6.18 0.46
CA GLY A 138 -27.21 6.71 1.11
C GLY A 138 -27.69 5.89 2.32
N GLU A 139 -27.34 4.59 2.37
CA GLU A 139 -27.69 3.69 3.48
C GLU A 139 -26.75 3.84 4.70
N ILE A 140 -25.62 4.54 4.54
CA ILE A 140 -24.66 4.76 5.64
C ILE A 140 -25.21 5.83 6.59
N THR A 141 -25.72 5.39 7.74
CA THR A 141 -26.37 6.27 8.73
C THR A 141 -25.51 6.62 9.93
N LYS A 142 -24.46 5.85 10.21
CA LYS A 142 -23.59 6.03 11.39
C LYS A 142 -22.21 6.51 10.97
N VAL A 143 -21.83 7.71 11.42
CA VAL A 143 -20.53 8.32 11.16
C VAL A 143 -19.89 8.73 12.48
N PHE A 144 -18.63 8.34 12.66
CA PHE A 144 -17.81 8.71 13.82
C PHE A 144 -16.62 9.54 13.35
N VAL A 145 -16.45 10.74 13.93
CA VAL A 145 -15.35 11.64 13.59
C VAL A 145 -14.34 11.66 14.74
N LEU A 146 -13.10 11.26 14.45
CA LEU A 146 -12.00 11.30 15.40
C LEU A 146 -11.32 12.68 15.33
N ASN A 147 -11.28 13.40 16.45
CA ASN A 147 -10.79 14.79 16.49
C ASN A 147 -9.38 14.93 17.11
N ILE A 148 -8.83 13.86 17.69
CA ILE A 148 -7.53 13.89 18.38
C ILE A 148 -6.45 13.35 17.46
N CYS A 149 -5.44 14.17 17.16
CA CYS A 149 -4.26 13.75 16.42
C CYS A 149 -3.24 13.13 17.37
N HIS A 150 -2.99 11.83 17.23
CA HIS A 150 -1.97 11.12 18.02
C HIS A 150 -0.61 11.05 17.33
N ARG A 151 -0.52 11.48 16.06
CA ARG A 151 0.71 11.35 15.25
C ARG A 151 1.75 12.43 15.56
N PHE A 152 1.28 13.63 15.91
CA PHE A 152 2.13 14.79 16.17
C PHE A 152 1.73 15.41 17.51
N ALA A 153 2.69 15.96 18.25
CA ALA A 153 2.42 16.66 19.52
C ALA A 153 2.30 18.19 19.34
N ASN A 154 2.88 18.75 18.27
CA ASN A 154 2.92 20.20 18.05
C ASN A 154 1.57 20.72 17.53
N ALA A 155 0.88 21.53 18.35
CA ALA A 155 -0.44 22.07 18.04
C ALA A 155 -0.45 23.02 16.83
N GLU A 156 0.59 23.84 16.65
CA GLU A 156 0.70 24.76 15.51
C GLU A 156 0.80 23.96 14.20
N TYR A 157 1.61 22.91 14.19
CA TYR A 157 1.76 22.02 13.05
C TYR A 157 0.49 21.23 12.74
N ILE A 158 -0.20 20.72 13.78
CA ILE A 158 -1.51 20.06 13.61
C ILE A 158 -2.53 21.02 12.99
N ASN A 159 -2.58 22.27 13.47
CA ASN A 159 -3.50 23.28 12.96
C ASN A 159 -3.18 23.64 11.50
N PHE A 160 -1.90 23.77 11.16
CA PHE A 160 -1.44 23.93 9.78
C PHE A 160 -1.90 22.77 8.89
N LEU A 161 -1.61 21.52 9.25
CA LEU A 161 -2.02 20.34 8.47
C LEU A 161 -3.54 20.22 8.34
N THR A 162 -4.28 20.60 9.39
CA THR A 162 -5.75 20.62 9.35
C THR A 162 -6.26 21.61 8.31
N ARG A 163 -5.70 22.83 8.26
CA ARG A 163 -6.02 23.83 7.23
C ARG A 163 -5.68 23.35 5.83
N VAL A 164 -4.49 22.77 5.65
CA VAL A 164 -4.07 22.16 4.37
C VAL A 164 -5.07 21.11 3.91
N SER A 165 -5.48 20.20 4.80
CA SER A 165 -6.43 19.13 4.46
C SER A 165 -7.80 19.65 4.02
N LYS A 166 -8.21 20.84 4.48
CA LYS A 166 -9.50 21.45 4.14
C LYS A 166 -9.40 22.43 2.97
N GLY A 167 -8.21 22.65 2.41
CA GLY A 167 -7.97 23.71 1.42
C GLY A 167 -8.11 25.13 1.98
N GLN A 168 -7.90 25.32 3.28
CA GLN A 168 -8.09 26.59 4.01
C GLN A 168 -6.76 27.24 4.41
N CYS A 169 -5.72 27.07 3.59
CA CYS A 169 -4.40 27.63 3.88
C CYS A 169 -4.45 29.17 3.95
N THR A 170 -3.85 29.73 4.99
CA THR A 170 -3.68 31.17 5.16
C THR A 170 -2.44 31.68 4.43
N MET A 171 -2.33 33.00 4.25
CA MET A 171 -1.12 33.59 3.68
C MET A 171 0.12 33.37 4.56
N ASN A 172 -0.05 33.21 5.87
CA ASN A 172 1.04 32.86 6.78
C ASN A 172 1.53 31.42 6.55
N ASP A 173 0.63 30.49 6.27
CA ASP A 173 0.97 29.10 5.93
C ASP A 173 1.82 29.04 4.64
N VAL A 174 1.42 29.82 3.62
CA VAL A 174 2.15 29.94 2.35
C VAL A 174 3.55 30.53 2.59
N LYS A 175 3.65 31.60 3.39
CA LYS A 175 4.94 32.21 3.75
C LYS A 175 5.82 31.26 4.57
N ALA A 176 5.24 30.40 5.41
CA ALA A 176 5.99 29.41 6.17
C ALA A 176 6.54 28.32 5.24
N LEU A 177 5.72 27.83 4.29
CA LEU A 177 6.13 26.82 3.32
C LEU A 177 7.18 27.35 2.32
N SER A 178 7.05 28.60 1.86
CA SER A 178 8.01 29.16 0.88
C SER A 178 9.43 29.25 1.44
N LYS A 179 9.58 29.41 2.76
CA LYS A 179 10.88 29.37 3.45
C LYS A 179 11.52 27.97 3.45
N ARG A 180 10.76 26.92 3.13
CA ARG A 180 11.23 25.52 3.09
C ARG A 180 11.64 25.08 1.68
N CYS A 181 11.52 25.95 0.67
CA CYS A 181 11.94 25.63 -0.68
C CYS A 181 13.47 25.44 -0.76
N VAL A 182 13.92 24.45 -1.55
CA VAL A 182 15.34 24.09 -1.69
C VAL A 182 16.21 25.28 -2.11
N ASN A 183 15.67 26.19 -2.91
CA ASN A 183 16.37 27.39 -3.40
C ASN A 183 16.40 28.53 -2.36
N VAL A 184 15.70 28.39 -1.24
CA VAL A 184 15.57 29.40 -0.18
C VAL A 184 16.36 29.01 1.06
N ILE A 185 16.37 27.72 1.40
CA ILE A 185 17.13 27.22 2.55
C ILE A 185 18.65 27.33 2.30
N GLY A 186 19.40 27.61 3.36
CA GLY A 186 20.87 27.71 3.29
C GLY A 186 21.54 26.35 3.04
N ALA A 187 22.81 26.37 2.61
CA ALA A 187 23.58 25.15 2.30
C ALA A 187 23.66 24.17 3.48
N THR A 188 23.78 24.68 4.71
CA THR A 188 23.82 23.87 5.93
C THR A 188 22.53 23.06 6.11
N GLU A 189 21.37 23.71 5.98
CA GLU A 189 20.09 23.03 6.10
C GLU A 189 19.85 22.08 4.93
N SER A 190 20.15 22.50 3.69
CA SER A 190 20.05 21.64 2.51
C SER A 190 20.85 20.34 2.66
N ASN A 191 22.06 20.42 3.23
CA ASN A 191 22.90 19.25 3.49
C ASN A 191 22.30 18.27 4.51
N GLN A 192 21.46 18.73 5.45
CA GLN A 192 20.77 17.85 6.41
C GLN A 192 19.78 16.91 5.70
N PHE A 193 19.19 17.36 4.58
CA PHE A 193 18.21 16.60 3.83
C PHE A 193 18.80 15.78 2.67
N LYS A 194 20.12 15.79 2.49
CA LYS A 194 20.80 15.15 1.34
C LYS A 194 20.46 13.67 1.17
N ASN A 195 20.21 12.97 2.28
CA ASN A 195 19.92 11.52 2.33
C ASN A 195 18.47 11.21 2.73
N SER A 196 17.60 12.23 2.72
CA SER A 196 16.20 12.09 3.07
C SER A 196 15.39 11.39 1.98
N LEU A 197 14.26 10.81 2.37
CA LEU A 197 13.30 10.24 1.44
C LEU A 197 12.64 11.36 0.63
N TYR A 198 12.58 11.18 -0.68
CA TYR A 198 11.84 12.08 -1.57
C TYR A 198 10.44 11.54 -1.81
N ILE A 199 9.44 12.42 -1.77
CA ILE A 199 8.06 12.11 -2.16
C ILE A 199 7.78 12.85 -3.47
N THR A 200 7.36 12.12 -4.49
CA THR A 200 7.01 12.67 -5.80
C THR A 200 5.60 12.27 -6.21
N SER A 201 4.91 13.11 -6.97
CA SER A 201 3.56 12.81 -7.47
C SER A 201 3.53 11.76 -8.59
N ILE A 202 4.66 11.47 -9.25
CA ILE A 202 4.73 10.61 -10.43
C ILE A 202 5.83 9.54 -10.25
N ASN A 203 5.49 8.27 -10.52
CA ASN A 203 6.42 7.14 -10.42
C ASN A 203 7.67 7.31 -11.30
N GLU A 204 7.51 7.84 -12.51
CA GLU A 204 8.63 8.12 -13.41
C GLU A 204 9.65 9.09 -12.77
N SER A 205 9.17 10.13 -12.08
CA SER A 205 10.03 11.08 -11.36
C SER A 205 10.76 10.40 -10.19
N CYS A 206 10.06 9.56 -9.42
CA CYS A 206 10.66 8.74 -8.37
C CYS A 206 11.79 7.86 -8.93
N ASN A 207 11.51 7.13 -10.02
CA ASN A 207 12.48 6.23 -10.66
C ASN A 207 13.69 6.99 -11.20
N LYS A 208 13.50 8.18 -11.80
CA LYS A 208 14.59 9.05 -12.26
C LYS A 208 15.48 9.48 -11.09
N ILE A 209 14.89 9.96 -9.99
CA ILE A 209 15.65 10.38 -8.80
C ILE A 209 16.40 9.20 -8.19
N ASN A 210 15.75 8.04 -8.05
CA ASN A 210 16.40 6.83 -7.53
C ASN A 210 17.59 6.41 -8.39
N LYS A 211 17.46 6.47 -9.71
CA LYS A 211 18.56 6.17 -10.64
C LYS A 211 19.72 7.16 -10.50
N ILE A 212 19.43 8.47 -10.43
CA ILE A 212 20.45 9.50 -10.20
C ILE A 212 21.18 9.26 -8.88
N LYS A 213 20.44 9.03 -7.79
CA LYS A 213 21.02 8.78 -6.46
C LYS A 213 21.85 7.50 -6.41
N LEU A 214 21.46 6.46 -7.16
CA LEU A 214 22.25 5.24 -7.29
C LEU A 214 23.58 5.49 -8.00
N LEU A 215 23.59 6.31 -9.07
CA LEU A 215 24.80 6.68 -9.81
C LEU A 215 25.73 7.60 -8.99
N GLU A 216 25.17 8.49 -8.16
CA GLU A 216 25.93 9.35 -7.24
C GLU A 216 26.78 8.58 -6.23
N LEU A 217 26.47 7.30 -5.96
CA LEU A 217 27.28 6.43 -5.10
C LEU A 217 28.68 6.14 -5.66
N ARG A 218 28.88 6.29 -6.99
CA ARG A 218 30.16 6.03 -7.69
C ARG A 218 30.77 4.67 -7.35
N LYS A 219 29.94 3.63 -7.30
CA LYS A 219 30.33 2.25 -7.00
C LYS A 219 29.84 1.30 -8.09
N PRO A 220 30.42 0.10 -8.21
CA PRO A 220 29.95 -0.90 -9.15
C PRO A 220 28.45 -1.18 -9.00
N LEU A 221 27.75 -1.28 -10.12
CA LEU A 221 26.34 -1.62 -10.18
C LEU A 221 26.19 -3.13 -10.41
N ALA A 222 25.30 -3.75 -9.65
CA ALA A 222 24.87 -5.12 -9.87
C ALA A 222 23.44 -5.08 -10.45
N CYS A 223 23.28 -5.58 -11.67
CA CYS A 223 21.96 -5.79 -12.28
C CYS A 223 21.51 -7.21 -11.97
N LEU A 224 20.48 -7.38 -11.14
CA LEU A 224 19.94 -8.67 -10.75
C LEU A 224 18.78 -9.01 -11.68
N LYS A 225 18.84 -10.18 -12.33
CA LYS A 225 17.76 -10.65 -13.20
C LYS A 225 16.85 -11.63 -12.46
N ALA A 226 15.54 -11.38 -12.54
CA ALA A 226 14.54 -12.33 -12.07
C ALA A 226 14.56 -13.61 -12.91
N ILE A 227 14.31 -14.75 -12.26
CA ILE A 227 14.20 -16.05 -12.92
C ILE A 227 12.71 -16.35 -13.12
N ASN A 228 12.27 -16.32 -14.37
CA ASN A 228 10.88 -16.58 -14.74
C ASN A 228 10.74 -17.97 -15.37
N ASN A 229 9.75 -18.74 -14.90
CA ASN A 229 9.45 -20.07 -15.44
C ASN A 229 8.39 -20.06 -16.54
N SER A 230 7.83 -18.90 -16.88
CA SER A 230 6.82 -18.73 -17.92
C SER A 230 6.91 -17.36 -18.59
N ASN A 231 6.48 -17.30 -19.85
CA ASN A 231 6.45 -16.04 -20.61
C ASN A 231 5.45 -15.04 -20.02
N THR A 232 4.37 -15.52 -19.40
CA THR A 232 3.39 -14.68 -18.69
C THR A 232 4.03 -13.93 -17.54
N ALA A 233 4.82 -14.61 -16.70
CA ALA A 233 5.54 -13.94 -15.60
C ALA A 233 6.57 -12.94 -16.13
N PHE A 234 7.32 -13.31 -17.16
CA PHE A 234 8.35 -12.45 -17.76
C PHE A 234 7.77 -11.16 -18.38
N LEU A 235 6.64 -11.24 -19.08
CA LEU A 235 6.03 -10.08 -19.75
C LEU A 235 5.12 -9.25 -18.85
N SER A 236 4.89 -9.68 -17.60
CA SER A 236 3.99 -8.98 -16.70
C SER A 236 4.61 -7.70 -16.17
N SER A 237 3.75 -6.73 -15.87
CA SER A 237 4.19 -5.50 -15.21
C SER A 237 4.62 -5.78 -13.77
N ASP A 238 5.58 -4.98 -13.27
CA ASP A 238 6.00 -4.99 -11.86
C ASP A 238 4.78 -4.90 -10.92
N ASP A 239 3.78 -4.16 -11.37
CA ASP A 239 2.50 -3.96 -10.73
C ASP A 239 1.67 -5.25 -10.51
N LEU A 240 1.73 -6.21 -11.43
CA LEU A 240 1.12 -7.53 -11.29
C LEU A 240 2.04 -8.51 -10.55
N ALA A 241 3.33 -8.20 -10.49
CA ALA A 241 4.37 -8.95 -9.79
C ALA A 241 4.60 -8.50 -8.34
N ASP A 242 3.62 -7.83 -7.71
CA ASP A 242 3.73 -7.29 -6.33
C ASP A 242 4.97 -6.39 -6.11
N GLY A 243 5.35 -5.63 -7.14
CA GLY A 243 6.51 -4.75 -7.16
C GLY A 243 7.85 -5.46 -7.38
N LEU A 244 7.84 -6.72 -7.81
CA LEU A 244 9.05 -7.42 -8.22
C LEU A 244 9.43 -7.03 -9.66
N HIS A 245 10.64 -6.50 -9.81
CA HIS A 245 11.18 -6.10 -11.09
C HIS A 245 11.90 -7.27 -11.77
N ASN A 246 11.78 -7.37 -13.10
CA ASN A 246 12.59 -8.29 -13.89
C ASN A 246 14.09 -7.96 -13.83
N ASP A 247 14.42 -6.67 -13.83
CA ASP A 247 15.77 -6.16 -13.68
C ASP A 247 15.84 -5.25 -12.46
N LEU A 248 16.54 -5.67 -11.41
CA LEU A 248 16.76 -4.88 -10.21
C LEU A 248 18.22 -4.43 -10.14
N VAL A 249 18.46 -3.13 -10.35
CA VAL A 249 19.81 -2.55 -10.29
C VAL A 249 20.10 -2.05 -8.88
N ILE A 250 21.15 -2.59 -8.25
CA ILE A 250 21.57 -2.26 -6.89
C ILE A 250 23.06 -1.92 -6.82
N SER A 251 23.48 -1.28 -5.73
CA SER A 251 24.88 -1.05 -5.42
C SER A 251 25.11 -0.99 -3.91
N LYS A 252 26.34 -1.25 -3.47
CA LYS A 252 26.75 -1.11 -2.07
C LYS A 252 26.59 0.36 -1.62
N GLY A 253 25.84 0.59 -0.54
CA GLY A 253 25.51 1.91 -0.04
C GLY A 253 24.17 2.45 -0.55
N ALA A 254 23.49 1.75 -1.45
CA ALA A 254 22.15 2.13 -1.86
C ALA A 254 21.16 1.97 -0.70
N LYS A 255 20.32 2.98 -0.53
CA LYS A 255 19.16 2.94 0.36
C LYS A 255 18.07 2.11 -0.32
N ILE A 256 17.46 1.21 0.42
CA ILE A 256 16.37 0.34 -0.03
C ILE A 256 15.20 0.45 0.94
N MET A 257 14.03 0.03 0.46
CA MET A 257 12.82 -0.09 1.24
C MET A 257 12.30 -1.53 1.13
N LEU A 258 12.04 -2.18 2.26
CA LEU A 258 11.36 -3.47 2.25
C LEU A 258 9.95 -3.31 1.70
N ARG A 259 9.56 -4.22 0.80
CA ARG A 259 8.22 -4.27 0.20
C ARG A 259 7.31 -5.34 0.82
N LYS A 260 7.87 -6.23 1.65
CA LYS A 260 7.17 -7.34 2.32
C LYS A 260 7.50 -7.37 3.80
N ASN A 261 6.52 -7.80 4.61
CA ASN A 261 6.73 -8.07 6.03
C ASN A 261 7.54 -9.36 6.16
N ILE A 262 8.72 -9.28 6.77
CA ILE A 262 9.58 -10.43 7.08
C ILE A 262 9.37 -10.83 8.53
N ASN A 263 9.47 -9.86 9.45
CA ASN A 263 9.23 -10.08 10.86
C ASN A 263 8.71 -8.81 11.52
N ILE A 264 7.47 -8.89 12.05
CA ILE A 264 6.80 -7.75 12.67
C ILE A 264 7.40 -7.42 14.05
N SER A 265 7.82 -8.42 14.83
CA SER A 265 8.31 -8.19 16.19
C SER A 265 9.64 -7.45 16.22
N THR A 266 10.50 -7.67 15.21
CA THR A 266 11.76 -6.93 15.07
C THR A 266 11.60 -5.60 14.34
N GLY A 267 10.48 -5.36 13.65
CA GLY A 267 10.27 -4.18 12.83
C GLY A 267 10.72 -4.31 11.37
N LEU A 268 11.07 -5.52 10.90
CA LEU A 268 11.32 -5.83 9.50
C LEU A 268 9.99 -5.93 8.72
N VAL A 269 9.35 -4.79 8.54
CA VAL A 269 8.03 -4.63 7.91
C VAL A 269 8.13 -3.87 6.58
N ASN A 270 7.06 -3.88 5.80
CA ASN A 270 6.93 -3.04 4.62
C ASN A 270 7.20 -1.57 4.97
N GLY A 271 8.00 -0.89 4.16
CA GLY A 271 8.43 0.47 4.41
C GLY A 271 9.72 0.59 5.24
N ALA A 272 10.21 -0.48 5.86
CA ALA A 272 11.47 -0.43 6.60
C ALA A 272 12.63 -0.07 5.67
N ILE A 273 13.40 0.95 6.06
CA ILE A 273 14.48 1.51 5.27
C ILE A 273 15.81 0.94 5.75
N GLY A 274 16.64 0.53 4.80
CA GLY A 274 17.99 0.06 5.09
C GLY A 274 18.99 0.45 4.01
N ILE A 275 20.26 0.15 4.29
CA ILE A 275 21.38 0.43 3.39
C ILE A 275 22.08 -0.89 3.07
N ILE A 276 22.29 -1.15 1.79
CA ILE A 276 23.05 -2.32 1.33
C ILE A 276 24.51 -2.19 1.79
N ARG A 277 25.00 -3.13 2.58
CA ARG A 277 26.41 -3.16 3.03
C ARG A 277 27.23 -4.17 2.25
N HIS A 278 26.66 -5.34 1.92
CA HIS A 278 27.34 -6.37 1.13
C HIS A 278 26.36 -7.07 0.19
N ILE A 279 26.87 -7.55 -0.94
CA ILE A 279 26.17 -8.39 -1.90
C ILE A 279 27.02 -9.64 -2.05
N LEU A 280 26.50 -10.79 -1.64
CA LEU A 280 27.27 -12.04 -1.56
C LEU A 280 26.83 -12.99 -2.67
N TYR A 281 27.78 -13.38 -3.51
CA TYR A 281 27.59 -14.35 -4.59
C TYR A 281 28.21 -15.69 -4.22
N ASP A 282 27.69 -16.75 -4.82
CA ASP A 282 28.34 -18.06 -4.75
C ASP A 282 29.69 -18.05 -5.49
N HIS A 283 30.54 -19.04 -5.22
CA HIS A 283 31.89 -19.10 -5.75
C HIS A 283 31.89 -19.05 -7.29
N GLY A 284 32.62 -18.08 -7.84
CA GLY A 284 32.73 -17.84 -9.29
C GLY A 284 31.51 -17.15 -9.92
N GLN A 285 30.45 -16.88 -9.15
CA GLN A 285 29.28 -16.15 -9.64
C GLN A 285 29.42 -14.64 -9.50
N ARG A 286 28.75 -13.91 -10.39
CA ARG A 286 28.74 -12.45 -10.45
C ARG A 286 27.46 -11.96 -11.13
N PRO A 287 27.10 -10.68 -11.02
CA PRO A 287 26.00 -10.13 -11.81
C PRO A 287 26.14 -10.54 -13.30
N PRO A 288 25.07 -10.96 -13.97
CA PRO A 288 23.67 -10.71 -13.63
C PRO A 288 22.96 -11.80 -12.81
N THR A 289 23.67 -12.81 -12.30
CA THR A 289 23.04 -13.88 -11.50
C THR A 289 22.48 -13.34 -10.19
N LEU A 290 21.59 -14.09 -9.55
CA LEU A 290 21.08 -13.73 -8.23
C LEU A 290 22.16 -14.00 -7.16
N PRO A 291 22.38 -13.08 -6.20
CA PRO A 291 23.27 -13.33 -5.07
C PRO A 291 22.67 -14.39 -4.15
N ILE A 292 23.52 -15.05 -3.34
CA ILE A 292 23.09 -15.88 -2.22
C ILE A 292 22.25 -15.02 -1.26
N CYS A 293 22.78 -13.85 -0.91
CA CYS A 293 22.07 -12.87 -0.11
C CYS A 293 22.65 -11.45 -0.26
N ILE A 294 21.86 -10.47 0.16
CA ILE A 294 22.26 -9.07 0.32
C ILE A 294 22.23 -8.76 1.82
N LEU A 295 23.34 -8.27 2.37
CA LEU A 295 23.42 -7.87 3.77
C LEU A 295 23.03 -6.40 3.93
N ILE A 296 22.02 -6.16 4.76
CA ILE A 296 21.40 -4.84 4.92
C ILE A 296 21.53 -4.34 6.36
N GLU A 297 21.95 -3.10 6.50
CA GLU A 297 21.89 -2.36 7.77
C GLU A 297 20.60 -1.53 7.79
N PHE A 298 19.65 -1.89 8.64
CA PHE A 298 18.37 -1.20 8.77
C PHE A 298 18.46 -0.01 9.74
N GLU A 299 17.77 1.10 9.43
CA GLU A 299 17.86 2.34 10.21
C GLU A 299 17.11 2.29 11.55
N SER A 300 16.01 1.54 11.64
CA SER A 300 15.04 1.63 12.75
C SER A 300 14.41 0.28 13.13
N VAL A 301 15.21 -0.79 13.10
CA VAL A 301 14.77 -2.16 13.41
C VAL A 301 15.37 -2.58 14.75
N ASN A 302 14.55 -3.15 15.64
CA ASN A 302 15.03 -3.66 16.92
C ASN A 302 15.70 -5.03 16.69
N LEU A 303 17.03 -5.00 16.64
CA LEU A 303 17.89 -6.18 16.50
C LEU A 303 18.80 -6.38 17.72
N GLU A 304 18.59 -5.61 18.80
CA GLU A 304 19.48 -5.61 19.97
C GLU A 304 19.56 -7.00 20.61
N ASP A 305 18.41 -7.67 20.75
CA ASP A 305 18.30 -9.04 21.29
C ASP A 305 18.99 -10.10 20.41
N LEU A 306 19.27 -9.77 19.14
CA LEU A 306 19.83 -10.72 18.18
C LEU A 306 21.35 -10.56 18.02
N HIS A 307 21.96 -9.48 18.53
CA HIS A 307 23.38 -9.14 18.29
C HIS A 307 23.80 -9.13 16.81
N ILE A 308 22.85 -8.92 15.90
CA ILE A 308 23.09 -8.91 14.45
C ILE A 308 23.16 -7.46 13.96
N LYS A 309 24.28 -7.11 13.32
CA LYS A 309 24.46 -5.80 12.68
C LYS A 309 23.82 -5.72 11.28
N TYR A 310 23.78 -6.84 10.56
CA TYR A 310 23.30 -6.91 9.19
C TYR A 310 22.28 -8.02 8.99
N VAL A 311 21.13 -7.68 8.44
CA VAL A 311 20.08 -8.65 8.12
C VAL A 311 20.32 -9.20 6.71
N PRO A 312 20.45 -10.52 6.53
CA PRO A 312 20.54 -11.12 5.21
C PRO A 312 19.16 -11.16 4.54
N LEU A 313 19.05 -10.56 3.35
CA LEU A 313 17.92 -10.76 2.45
C LEU A 313 18.31 -11.71 1.33
N VAL A 314 17.55 -12.80 1.20
CA VAL A 314 17.75 -13.82 0.16
C VAL A 314 16.78 -13.60 -1.00
N PRO A 315 17.11 -14.09 -2.22
CA PRO A 315 16.15 -14.14 -3.31
C PRO A 315 14.87 -14.88 -2.88
N ILE A 316 13.72 -14.32 -3.25
CA ILE A 316 12.42 -14.93 -2.96
C ILE A 316 11.86 -15.62 -4.19
N GLN A 317 11.16 -16.73 -3.98
CA GLN A 317 10.35 -17.37 -5.00
C GLN A 317 8.88 -16.96 -4.80
N SER A 318 8.15 -16.79 -5.90
CA SER A 318 6.72 -16.49 -5.86
C SER A 318 6.01 -17.22 -7.00
N THR A 319 4.76 -17.61 -6.76
CA THR A 319 3.93 -18.34 -7.72
C THR A 319 3.07 -17.37 -8.49
N TRP A 320 2.99 -17.55 -9.81
CA TRP A 320 2.18 -16.72 -10.69
C TRP A 320 0.78 -17.32 -10.89
N TYR A 321 -0.26 -16.54 -10.62
CA TYR A 321 -1.65 -16.89 -10.90
C TYR A 321 -2.23 -16.04 -12.03
N LYS A 322 -3.44 -16.37 -12.48
CA LYS A 322 -4.13 -15.67 -13.60
C LYS A 322 -4.23 -14.15 -13.42
N ASN A 323 -4.19 -13.66 -12.17
CA ASN A 323 -4.33 -12.24 -11.81
C ASN A 323 -3.05 -11.62 -11.20
N GLY A 324 -1.88 -12.28 -11.31
CA GLY A 324 -0.62 -11.85 -10.70
C GLY A 324 -0.13 -12.80 -9.61
N ILE A 325 0.84 -12.34 -8.81
CA ILE A 325 1.38 -13.05 -7.62
C ILE A 325 0.40 -13.02 -6.45
#